data_AF-A0A8C5V5L3-F1
#
_entry.id   AF-A0A8C5V5L3-F1
#
_cell.length_a   1.000
_cell.length_b   1.000
_cell.length_c   1.000
_cell.angle_alpha   90.00
_cell.angle_beta   90.00
_cell.angle_gamma   90.00
#
_symmetry.space_group_name_H-M   'P 1'
#
loop_
_entity.id
_entity.type
_entity.pdbx_description
1 polymer ?
#
loop_
_entity_poly.entity_id
_entity_poly.type
_entity_poly.pdbx_seq_one_letter_code
_entity_poly.pdbx_strand_id
1 'polypeptide(L)'
;MGAVSCRQGQHTRQGQHTRVAAPYKQGGNIRGPWKSLWSGVGTIRSGLEELWELRGHQCLHGESLEPAPLLVEKPLSEWPVPQFINLFLPEFPIRPIRGQQQLKILGLVAKGSFGTVLKVLDCAQKAVFAVKVVPKVKVLQRDTVRQCKEEVSIQRQVNHPFVHSLGDSWQGKRHLFIMCSYCSTDLYSLWLAVGCFPEASIRLFAAELVLVLCYLHDLGIIHRDVKMENILLDERGHLKLTDFGLSRHLPQGARAYTICGTLQYMAPEVLSGGPYNHAADWWSLGVLLFSLATGKFPVAAERDHVAMLASVIHCDSEIPASLNQELSLLLHELLCQNPLHRLRYLHHFQVHPFFRGVAFDPELLQKQPVNFVMETQATQPSQSESMPFNDFDCDLESFLVYPVTA
;
A
#
# COMPACT_ATOMS: atom_id res chain seq x y z
N MET A 1 -34.73 48.31 -31.77
CA MET A 1 -36.13 48.76 -31.95
C MET A 1 -37.04 47.56 -31.75
N GLY A 2 -38.08 47.70 -30.92
CA GLY A 2 -39.29 46.88 -30.97
C GLY A 2 -39.32 45.59 -30.14
N ALA A 3 -39.69 45.71 -28.86
CA ALA A 3 -40.21 44.63 -28.04
C ALA A 3 -41.71 44.41 -28.32
N VAL A 4 -42.22 43.17 -28.19
CA VAL A 4 -43.60 42.93 -27.72
C VAL A 4 -43.64 41.68 -26.83
N SER A 5 -44.29 41.87 -25.69
CA SER A 5 -44.50 41.00 -24.53
C SER A 5 -45.95 40.49 -24.50
N CYS A 6 -46.21 39.40 -23.75
CA CYS A 6 -47.40 39.07 -22.93
C CYS A 6 -47.58 37.53 -22.86
N ARG A 7 -48.00 36.84 -21.79
CA ARG A 7 -48.48 37.11 -20.41
C ARG A 7 -48.48 35.73 -19.71
N GLN A 8 -47.90 35.58 -18.51
CA GLN A 8 -48.57 35.46 -17.20
C GLN A 8 -49.65 34.38 -17.01
N GLY A 9 -49.47 33.57 -15.95
CA GLY A 9 -50.53 32.77 -15.32
C GLY A 9 -50.03 31.80 -14.24
N GLN A 10 -49.77 32.30 -13.02
CA GLN A 10 -49.70 31.49 -11.79
C GLN A 10 -51.12 31.14 -11.31
N HIS A 11 -51.33 29.95 -10.72
CA HIS A 11 -52.15 29.79 -9.52
C HIS A 11 -51.97 28.41 -8.86
N THR A 12 -52.42 28.37 -7.61
CA THR A 12 -51.97 27.61 -6.44
C THR A 12 -52.97 26.53 -5.99
N ARG A 13 -52.48 25.65 -5.10
CA ARG A 13 -53.14 24.98 -3.95
C ARG A 13 -53.78 23.57 -4.07
N GLN A 14 -53.19 22.67 -3.28
CA GLN A 14 -53.77 21.80 -2.21
C GLN A 14 -54.89 20.80 -2.54
N GLY A 15 -54.58 19.50 -2.35
CA GLY A 15 -54.94 18.77 -1.12
C GLY A 15 -55.92 17.59 -1.22
N GLN A 16 -55.56 16.52 -0.48
CA GLN A 16 -56.37 15.40 0.08
C GLN A 16 -56.62 14.19 -0.84
N HIS A 17 -56.71 12.92 -0.40
CA HIS A 17 -56.45 12.17 0.84
C HIS A 17 -56.66 10.68 0.48
N THR A 18 -55.81 9.75 0.95
CA THR A 18 -56.30 8.43 1.40
C THR A 18 -55.34 7.79 2.41
N ARG A 19 -55.87 7.49 3.59
CA ARG A 19 -55.28 6.78 4.74
C ARG A 19 -55.58 5.28 4.64
N VAL A 20 -54.71 4.41 5.17
CA VAL A 20 -55.03 3.27 6.08
C VAL A 20 -53.72 2.93 6.83
N ALA A 21 -53.53 3.38 8.08
CA ALA A 21 -53.82 2.71 9.36
C ALA A 21 -52.73 1.73 9.85
N ALA A 22 -52.11 2.10 10.96
CA ALA A 22 -51.31 1.26 11.85
C ALA A 22 -52.19 0.69 12.97
N PRO A 23 -51.66 -0.26 13.77
CA PRO A 23 -51.98 -0.29 15.18
C PRO A 23 -50.75 -0.10 16.07
N TYR A 24 -50.99 0.72 17.09
CA TYR A 24 -50.14 1.07 18.21
C TYR A 24 -50.19 -0.05 19.27
N LYS A 25 -49.09 -0.29 20.00
CA LYS A 25 -49.15 -0.56 21.46
C LYS A 25 -47.82 -0.29 22.16
N GLN A 26 -47.98 0.19 23.39
CA GLN A 26 -47.04 0.84 24.29
C GLN A 26 -45.99 -0.08 24.93
N GLY A 27 -44.86 0.53 25.32
CA GLY A 27 -44.40 0.51 26.72
C GLY A 27 -43.18 -0.34 27.04
N GLY A 28 -42.16 0.29 27.64
CA GLY A 28 -41.19 -0.43 28.47
C GLY A 28 -39.74 0.06 28.39
N ASN A 29 -39.35 0.83 29.40
CA ASN A 29 -37.96 1.05 29.82
C ASN A 29 -37.23 -0.31 30.05
N ILE A 30 -35.90 -0.39 29.89
CA ILE A 30 -34.90 -1.03 30.79
C ILE A 30 -33.55 -1.32 30.07
N ARG A 31 -32.48 -1.05 30.83
CA ARG A 31 -31.04 -1.36 30.65
C ARG A 31 -30.70 -2.79 30.15
N GLY A 32 -29.81 -2.88 29.14
CA GLY A 32 -28.83 -3.97 28.79
C GLY A 32 -29.26 -5.45 28.92
N PRO A 33 -28.38 -6.46 28.82
CA PRO A 33 -27.15 -6.66 28.02
C PRO A 33 -27.31 -7.86 27.02
N TRP A 34 -26.56 -7.92 25.91
CA TRP A 34 -26.55 -9.12 25.04
C TRP A 34 -25.22 -9.87 25.13
N LYS A 35 -25.18 -10.79 26.10
CA LYS A 35 -24.52 -12.09 26.00
C LYS A 35 -25.62 -13.11 25.67
N SER A 36 -25.51 -13.82 24.56
CA SER A 36 -26.01 -15.20 24.44
C SER A 36 -25.54 -15.84 23.13
N LEU A 37 -24.68 -16.85 23.26
CA LEU A 37 -24.73 -18.10 22.49
C LEU A 37 -23.74 -19.09 23.09
N TRP A 38 -23.94 -19.41 24.37
CA TRP A 38 -23.29 -20.54 25.03
C TRP A 38 -24.27 -21.15 26.05
N SER A 39 -24.97 -22.20 25.64
CA SER A 39 -25.29 -23.32 26.51
C SER A 39 -25.61 -24.55 25.65
N GLY A 40 -24.74 -25.54 25.75
CA GLY A 40 -24.80 -26.79 25.01
C GLY A 40 -23.62 -27.66 25.43
N VAL A 41 -23.72 -28.19 26.64
CA VAL A 41 -22.74 -29.09 27.28
C VAL A 41 -22.59 -30.37 26.45
N GLY A 42 -21.36 -30.83 26.29
CA GLY A 42 -21.06 -32.14 25.70
C GLY A 42 -19.57 -32.40 25.56
N THR A 43 -18.93 -32.78 26.67
CA THR A 43 -17.56 -33.28 26.73
C THR A 43 -17.39 -34.49 25.81
N ILE A 44 -16.57 -34.38 24.76
CA ILE A 44 -16.15 -35.53 23.96
C ILE A 44 -14.65 -35.72 24.13
N ARG A 45 -14.31 -36.88 24.68
CA ARG A 45 -12.97 -37.44 24.90
C ARG A 45 -12.17 -37.49 23.60
N SER A 46 -10.87 -37.24 23.75
CA SER A 46 -9.82 -37.43 22.75
C SER A 46 -9.71 -38.90 22.34
N GLY A 47 -9.74 -39.17 21.03
CA GLY A 47 -9.62 -40.48 20.40
C GLY A 47 -8.20 -41.08 20.42
N LEU A 48 -7.48 -40.96 21.55
CA LEU A 48 -6.18 -41.58 21.77
C LEU A 48 -6.12 -42.48 23.01
N GLU A 49 -7.26 -42.72 23.69
CA GLU A 49 -7.37 -43.61 24.85
C GLU A 49 -8.20 -44.88 24.60
N GLU A 50 -8.71 -45.07 23.37
CA GLU A 50 -9.52 -46.25 23.01
C GLU A 50 -8.71 -47.41 22.43
N LEU A 51 -7.39 -47.27 22.31
CA LEU A 51 -6.51 -48.30 21.74
C LEU A 51 -5.69 -49.08 22.77
N TRP A 52 -5.83 -48.78 24.07
CA TRP A 52 -5.06 -49.46 25.13
C TRP A 52 -5.84 -50.39 26.07
N GLU A 53 -7.15 -50.57 25.89
CA GLU A 53 -7.96 -51.49 26.72
C GLU A 53 -8.53 -52.73 26.00
N LEU A 54 -8.10 -53.02 24.77
CA LEU A 54 -8.51 -54.22 24.04
C LEU A 54 -7.32 -55.09 23.63
N ARG A 55 -6.50 -55.50 24.61
CA ARG A 55 -5.73 -56.74 24.49
C ARG A 55 -5.16 -57.23 25.84
N GLY A 56 -6.03 -57.80 26.65
CA GLY A 56 -5.67 -58.67 27.77
C GLY A 56 -6.34 -60.04 27.63
N HIS A 57 -5.53 -61.05 27.28
CA HIS A 57 -5.75 -62.50 27.47
C HIS A 57 -6.75 -63.27 26.58
N GLN A 58 -6.22 -64.03 25.62
CA GLN A 58 -6.29 -65.51 25.63
C GLN A 58 -5.28 -66.11 24.63
N CYS A 59 -4.85 -67.34 24.94
CA CYS A 59 -3.59 -67.98 24.55
C CYS A 59 -3.76 -69.03 23.43
N LEU A 60 -2.64 -69.40 22.78
CA LEU A 60 -2.33 -70.63 22.02
C LEU A 60 -2.89 -70.79 20.58
N HIS A 61 -2.03 -70.53 19.58
CA HIS A 61 -1.51 -71.54 18.63
C HIS A 61 -0.46 -70.88 17.71
N GLY A 62 0.62 -71.61 17.40
CA GLY A 62 1.82 -71.07 16.76
C GLY A 62 1.72 -70.84 15.25
N GLU A 63 2.63 -70.01 14.72
CA GLU A 63 3.53 -70.31 13.59
C GLU A 63 4.43 -69.10 13.24
N SER A 64 5.67 -69.45 12.88
CA SER A 64 6.75 -68.77 12.12
C SER A 64 7.13 -67.30 12.37
N LEU A 65 8.43 -67.10 12.64
CA LEU A 65 9.16 -65.82 12.60
C LEU A 65 9.33 -65.33 11.15
N GLU A 66 8.85 -64.12 10.85
CA GLU A 66 9.26 -63.33 9.68
C GLU A 66 10.06 -62.10 10.17
N PRO A 67 11.18 -61.71 9.51
CA PRO A 67 11.99 -60.60 9.96
C PRO A 67 11.30 -59.26 9.70
N ALA A 68 11.37 -58.35 10.69
CA ALA A 68 10.80 -57.02 10.60
C ALA A 68 11.37 -56.23 9.39
N PRO A 69 10.55 -55.48 8.64
CA PRO A 69 11.05 -54.67 7.53
C PRO A 69 11.96 -53.57 8.07
N LEU A 70 13.16 -53.48 7.52
CA LEU A 70 14.13 -52.43 7.78
C LEU A 70 13.44 -51.07 7.56
N LEU A 71 13.43 -50.24 8.60
CA LEU A 71 13.02 -48.84 8.53
C LEU A 71 13.99 -48.12 7.57
N VAL A 72 13.54 -47.93 6.34
CA VAL A 72 14.19 -47.01 5.40
C VAL A 72 13.92 -45.61 5.96
N GLU A 73 14.93 -44.99 6.57
CA GLU A 73 14.89 -43.57 6.91
C GLU A 73 14.67 -42.78 5.63
N LYS A 74 13.50 -42.13 5.53
CA LYS A 74 13.24 -41.17 4.46
C LYS A 74 14.25 -40.01 4.57
N PRO A 75 14.77 -39.50 3.43
CA PRO A 75 15.66 -38.35 3.45
C PRO A 75 15.01 -37.18 4.19
N LEU A 76 15.79 -36.44 4.97
CA LEU A 76 15.38 -35.27 5.77
C LEU A 76 14.66 -34.15 4.98
N SER A 77 14.55 -34.26 3.65
CA SER A 77 13.89 -33.29 2.76
C SER A 77 12.36 -33.42 2.68
N GLU A 78 11.74 -34.47 3.25
CA GLU A 78 10.29 -34.70 3.18
C GLU A 78 9.52 -34.40 4.49
N TRP A 79 10.11 -33.70 5.45
CA TRP A 79 9.34 -33.26 6.62
C TRP A 79 8.36 -32.15 6.19
N PRO A 80 7.06 -32.27 6.49
CA PRO A 80 6.09 -31.25 6.14
C PRO A 80 6.48 -29.96 6.85
N VAL A 81 6.87 -28.96 6.05
CA VAL A 81 7.12 -27.61 6.54
C VAL A 81 5.89 -27.17 7.34
N PRO A 82 6.04 -26.66 8.58
CA PRO A 82 4.92 -26.23 9.40
C PRO A 82 3.94 -25.36 8.60
N GLN A 83 2.63 -25.62 8.71
CA GLN A 83 1.60 -24.94 7.90
C GLN A 83 1.74 -23.42 7.93
N PHE A 84 2.09 -22.84 9.09
CA PHE A 84 2.29 -21.40 9.24
C PHE A 84 3.45 -20.82 8.41
N ILE A 85 4.45 -21.63 8.06
CA ILE A 85 5.58 -21.24 7.19
C ILE A 85 5.16 -21.35 5.72
N ASN A 86 4.43 -22.43 5.37
CA ASN A 86 3.94 -22.65 4.00
C ASN A 86 3.02 -21.53 3.49
N LEU A 87 2.30 -20.84 4.38
CA LEU A 87 1.44 -19.72 4.00
C LEU A 87 2.19 -18.64 3.20
N PHE A 88 3.46 -18.39 3.53
CA PHE A 88 4.24 -17.30 2.97
C PHE A 88 5.21 -17.72 1.85
N LEU A 89 5.29 -19.02 1.53
CA LEU A 89 6.06 -19.52 0.39
C LEU A 89 5.29 -19.35 -0.93
N PRO A 90 5.98 -19.21 -2.09
CA PRO A 90 7.44 -19.09 -2.24
C PRO A 90 8.00 -17.67 -2.03
N GLU A 91 7.18 -16.64 -1.91
CA GLU A 91 7.60 -15.22 -1.94
C GLU A 91 8.50 -14.85 -0.74
N PHE A 92 8.32 -15.52 0.39
CA PHE A 92 9.18 -15.39 1.55
C PHE A 92 9.82 -16.74 1.89
N PRO A 93 10.97 -17.09 1.29
CA PRO A 93 11.73 -18.29 1.67
C PRO A 93 12.26 -18.21 3.11
N ILE A 94 12.57 -19.36 3.71
CA ILE A 94 13.30 -19.41 4.99
C ILE A 94 14.77 -19.11 4.71
N ARG A 95 15.32 -18.08 5.36
CA ARG A 95 16.74 -17.74 5.23
C ARG A 95 17.59 -18.57 6.19
N PRO A 96 18.69 -19.22 5.75
CA PRO A 96 19.62 -19.87 6.65
C PRO A 96 20.26 -18.87 7.62
N ILE A 97 20.42 -19.27 8.88
CA ILE A 97 20.96 -18.43 9.97
C ILE A 97 22.33 -17.81 9.61
N ARG A 98 23.18 -18.54 8.87
CA ARG A 98 24.50 -18.04 8.43
C ARG A 98 24.43 -16.79 7.55
N GLY A 99 23.33 -16.58 6.82
CA GLY A 99 23.13 -15.38 5.99
C GLY A 99 22.65 -14.14 6.76
N GLN A 100 22.16 -14.31 8.00
CA GLN A 100 21.70 -13.19 8.84
C GLN A 100 22.84 -12.53 9.63
N GLN A 101 23.93 -13.27 9.91
CA GLN A 101 25.09 -12.76 10.66
C GLN A 101 25.88 -11.64 9.96
N GLN A 102 25.53 -11.33 8.72
CA GLN A 102 26.16 -10.27 7.91
C GLN A 102 25.30 -9.02 7.81
N LEU A 103 24.13 -8.97 8.43
CA LEU A 103 23.26 -7.79 8.42
C LEU A 103 23.40 -7.02 9.73
N LYS A 104 23.78 -5.74 9.66
CA LYS A 104 23.90 -4.84 10.82
C LYS A 104 22.85 -3.74 10.76
N ILE A 105 21.99 -3.67 11.77
CA ILE A 105 20.99 -2.59 11.86
C ILE A 105 21.69 -1.28 12.22
N LEU A 106 21.43 -0.25 11.44
CA LEU A 106 21.97 1.09 11.61
C LEU A 106 20.99 2.04 12.28
N GLY A 107 19.68 1.83 12.14
CA GLY A 107 18.66 2.67 12.77
C GLY A 107 17.24 2.42 12.27
N LEU A 108 16.28 3.11 12.88
CA LEU A 108 14.87 3.12 12.47
C LEU A 108 14.66 4.18 11.38
N VAL A 109 13.98 3.82 10.28
CA VAL A 109 13.61 4.75 9.20
C VAL A 109 12.17 5.22 9.38
N ALA A 110 11.25 4.27 9.52
CA ALA A 110 9.83 4.57 9.62
C ALA A 110 9.06 3.49 10.40
N LYS A 111 7.92 3.88 10.98
CA LYS A 111 6.97 2.96 11.61
C LYS A 111 5.60 3.17 10.96
N GLY A 112 5.18 2.19 10.15
CA GLY A 112 3.92 2.22 9.42
C GLY A 112 2.86 1.32 10.02
N SER A 113 1.67 1.34 9.41
CA SER A 113 0.53 0.50 9.81
C SER A 113 0.81 -1.00 9.63
N PHE A 114 1.65 -1.36 8.65
CA PHE A 114 1.98 -2.74 8.28
C PHE A 114 3.28 -3.27 8.89
N GLY A 115 4.15 -2.40 9.40
CA GLY A 115 5.45 -2.84 9.92
C GLY A 115 6.42 -1.70 10.16
N THR A 116 7.63 -2.08 10.53
CA THR A 116 8.73 -1.17 10.84
C THR A 116 9.77 -1.23 9.72
N VAL A 117 10.25 -0.10 9.24
CA VAL A 117 11.33 -0.03 8.23
C VAL A 117 12.63 0.34 8.94
N LEU A 118 13.64 -0.51 8.78
CA LEU A 118 14.95 -0.37 9.41
C LEU A 118 16.02 -0.08 8.36
N LYS A 119 16.98 0.78 8.69
CA LYS A 119 18.20 0.99 7.91
C LYS A 119 19.19 -0.11 8.28
N VAL A 120 19.66 -0.87 7.32
CA VAL A 120 20.50 -2.06 7.54
C VAL A 120 21.70 -2.03 6.61
N LEU A 121 22.90 -2.26 7.15
CA LEU A 121 24.11 -2.52 6.39
C LEU A 121 24.22 -4.02 6.12
N ASP A 122 24.29 -4.41 4.85
CA ASP A 122 24.75 -5.74 4.47
C ASP A 122 26.29 -5.72 4.38
N CYS A 123 26.94 -6.36 5.34
CA CYS A 123 28.39 -6.42 5.46
C CYS A 123 29.05 -7.21 4.31
N ALA A 124 28.35 -8.16 3.67
CA ALA A 124 28.90 -8.88 2.52
C ALA A 124 28.84 -8.03 1.25
N GLN A 125 27.72 -7.35 1.03
CA GLN A 125 27.55 -6.46 -0.13
C GLN A 125 28.23 -5.09 0.09
N LYS A 126 28.57 -4.75 1.34
CA LYS A 126 29.06 -3.43 1.75
C LYS A 126 28.11 -2.30 1.33
N ALA A 127 26.81 -2.57 1.38
CA ALA A 127 25.77 -1.66 0.91
C ALA A 127 24.67 -1.48 1.97
N VAL A 128 24.04 -0.31 1.98
CA VAL A 128 22.97 0.04 2.91
C VAL A 128 21.62 -0.18 2.25
N PHE A 129 20.70 -0.78 2.99
CA PHE A 129 19.37 -1.17 2.57
C PHE A 129 18.30 -0.71 3.55
N ALA A 130 17.06 -0.65 3.07
CA ALA A 130 15.87 -0.52 3.89
C ALA A 130 15.21 -1.89 4.04
N VAL A 131 15.02 -2.36 5.27
CA VAL A 131 14.37 -3.64 5.57
C VAL A 131 13.04 -3.37 6.27
N LYS A 132 11.94 -3.65 5.56
CA LYS A 132 10.57 -3.64 6.11
C LYS A 132 10.35 -4.95 6.87
N VAL A 133 10.10 -4.84 8.16
CA VAL A 133 9.84 -5.94 9.09
C VAL A 133 8.34 -5.99 9.41
N VAL A 134 7.69 -7.09 9.04
CA VAL A 134 6.24 -7.27 9.15
C VAL A 134 5.93 -8.43 10.09
N PRO A 135 5.29 -8.21 11.25
CA PRO A 135 4.94 -9.29 12.17
C PRO A 135 3.90 -10.24 11.54
N LYS A 136 4.18 -11.55 11.50
CA LYS A 136 3.28 -12.55 10.94
C LYS A 136 1.92 -12.54 11.64
N VAL A 137 1.89 -12.31 12.95
CA VAL A 137 0.65 -12.21 13.73
C VAL A 137 -0.25 -11.09 13.21
N LYS A 138 0.31 -9.94 12.82
CA LYS A 138 -0.47 -8.82 12.25
C LYS A 138 -1.01 -9.15 10.87
N VAL A 139 -0.24 -9.85 10.05
CA VAL A 139 -0.68 -10.29 8.71
C VAL A 139 -1.86 -11.26 8.83
N LEU A 140 -1.78 -12.22 9.75
CA LEU A 140 -2.84 -13.21 9.98
C LEU A 140 -4.10 -12.56 10.59
N GLN A 141 -3.94 -11.68 11.59
CA GLN A 141 -5.06 -10.98 12.23
C GLN A 141 -5.86 -10.09 11.26
N ARG A 142 -5.20 -9.55 10.24
CA ARG A 142 -5.84 -8.67 9.24
C ARG A 142 -6.25 -9.40 7.95
N ASP A 143 -5.99 -10.70 7.87
CA ASP A 143 -6.20 -11.51 6.65
C ASP A 143 -5.48 -10.94 5.40
N THR A 144 -4.28 -10.38 5.58
CA THR A 144 -3.51 -9.73 4.50
C THR A 144 -2.41 -10.63 3.93
N VAL A 145 -2.50 -11.95 4.10
CA VAL A 145 -1.48 -12.89 3.60
C VAL A 145 -1.30 -12.76 2.09
N ARG A 146 -2.41 -12.74 1.33
CA ARG A 146 -2.36 -12.58 -0.13
C ARG A 146 -1.72 -11.26 -0.53
N GLN A 147 -2.14 -10.17 0.11
CA GLN A 147 -1.63 -8.82 -0.13
C GLN A 147 -0.11 -8.74 0.10
N CYS A 148 0.40 -9.30 1.20
CA CYS A 148 1.85 -9.32 1.47
C CYS A 148 2.64 -10.13 0.44
N LYS A 149 2.08 -11.22 -0.09
CA LYS A 149 2.72 -12.01 -1.15
C LYS A 149 2.66 -11.28 -2.48
N GLU A 150 1.54 -10.64 -2.80
CA GLU A 150 1.37 -9.81 -3.99
C GLU A 150 2.36 -8.63 -4.01
N GLU A 151 2.59 -7.96 -2.88
CA GLU A 151 3.60 -6.88 -2.75
C GLU A 151 4.97 -7.33 -3.27
N VAL A 152 5.47 -8.46 -2.75
CA VAL A 152 6.78 -9.02 -3.17
C VAL A 152 6.74 -9.53 -4.60
N SER A 153 5.67 -10.22 -4.99
CA SER A 153 5.54 -10.79 -6.33
C SER A 153 5.53 -9.72 -7.42
N ILE A 154 4.76 -8.64 -7.21
CA ILE A 154 4.70 -7.49 -8.12
C ILE A 154 6.05 -6.79 -8.16
N GLN A 155 6.62 -6.45 -7.01
CA GLN A 155 7.87 -5.70 -6.96
C GLN A 155 9.05 -6.49 -7.59
N ARG A 156 9.01 -7.82 -7.54
CA ARG A 156 9.99 -8.70 -8.20
C ARG A 156 9.83 -8.75 -9.73
N GLN A 157 8.62 -8.56 -10.25
CA GLN A 157 8.33 -8.55 -11.69
C GLN A 157 8.62 -7.20 -12.35
N VAL A 158 8.59 -6.12 -11.57
CA VAL A 158 8.78 -4.75 -12.08
C VAL A 158 10.27 -4.42 -12.20
N ASN A 159 10.71 -4.05 -13.40
CA ASN A 159 12.05 -3.56 -13.66
C ASN A 159 11.97 -2.24 -14.42
N HIS A 160 12.04 -1.13 -13.68
CA HIS A 160 11.96 0.21 -14.24
C HIS A 160 12.86 1.16 -13.44
N PRO A 161 13.62 2.07 -14.09
CA PRO A 161 14.61 2.92 -13.43
C PRO A 161 14.03 3.85 -12.36
N PHE A 162 12.74 4.16 -12.44
CA PHE A 162 12.03 5.01 -11.48
C PHE A 162 11.14 4.21 -10.51
N VAL A 163 11.30 2.89 -10.45
CA VAL A 163 10.67 2.04 -9.43
C VAL A 163 11.72 1.56 -8.44
N HIS A 164 11.36 1.52 -7.17
CA HIS A 164 12.23 1.08 -6.10
C HIS A 164 12.50 -0.43 -6.20
N SER A 165 13.75 -0.80 -6.44
CA SER A 165 14.16 -2.19 -6.66
C SER A 165 14.07 -3.03 -5.39
N LEU A 166 13.45 -4.22 -5.53
CA LEU A 166 13.50 -5.27 -4.52
C LEU A 166 14.89 -5.91 -4.51
N GLY A 167 15.52 -5.95 -3.35
CA GLY A 167 16.79 -6.66 -3.14
C GLY A 167 16.57 -8.11 -2.75
N ASP A 168 15.86 -8.36 -1.64
CA ASP A 168 15.59 -9.71 -1.13
C ASP A 168 14.27 -9.74 -0.33
N SER A 169 13.71 -10.93 -0.13
CA SER A 169 12.55 -11.16 0.75
C SER A 169 12.68 -12.51 1.44
N TRP A 170 12.39 -12.57 2.74
CA TRP A 170 12.48 -13.82 3.50
C TRP A 170 11.54 -13.82 4.71
N GLN A 171 11.36 -14.99 5.31
CA GLN A 171 10.64 -15.13 6.58
C GLN A 171 11.54 -15.67 7.70
N GLY A 172 11.37 -15.11 8.89
CA GLY A 172 11.88 -15.65 10.15
C GLY A 172 10.81 -16.45 10.89
N LYS A 173 11.03 -16.71 12.18
CA LYS A 173 10.01 -17.39 13.01
C LYS A 173 8.77 -16.51 13.20
N ARG A 174 8.97 -15.23 13.51
CA ARG A 174 7.89 -14.30 13.91
C ARG A 174 7.56 -13.23 12.86
N HIS A 175 8.48 -12.96 11.93
CA HIS A 175 8.41 -11.83 11.02
C HIS A 175 8.60 -12.24 9.56
N LEU A 176 8.07 -11.42 8.65
CA LEU A 176 8.43 -11.36 7.25
C LEU A 176 9.34 -10.15 7.04
N PHE A 177 10.23 -10.26 6.06
CA PHE A 177 11.23 -9.25 5.74
C PHE A 177 11.19 -8.96 4.24
N ILE A 178 11.14 -7.67 3.90
CA ILE A 178 11.27 -7.18 2.52
C ILE A 178 12.42 -6.19 2.53
N MET A 179 13.47 -6.46 1.76
CA MET A 179 14.69 -5.67 1.69
C MET A 179 14.77 -4.98 0.34
N CYS A 180 14.89 -3.65 0.36
CA CYS A 180 15.03 -2.80 -0.81
C CYS A 180 16.27 -1.92 -0.66
N SER A 181 16.72 -1.29 -1.74
CA SER A 181 17.77 -0.26 -1.65
C SER A 181 17.40 0.83 -0.64
N TYR A 182 18.39 1.51 -0.06
CA TYR A 182 18.11 2.61 0.85
C TYR A 182 18.07 3.94 0.09
N CYS A 183 16.99 4.71 0.28
CA CYS A 183 16.90 6.11 -0.09
C CYS A 183 16.92 6.96 1.18
N SER A 184 17.59 8.12 1.12
CA SER A 184 17.78 9.00 2.28
C SER A 184 16.51 9.71 2.71
N THR A 185 15.62 10.01 1.77
CA THR A 185 14.40 10.80 2.02
C THR A 185 13.28 10.42 1.05
N ASP A 186 12.08 10.88 1.39
CA ASP A 186 10.87 10.78 0.58
C ASP A 186 10.42 12.18 0.12
N LEU A 187 9.59 12.21 -0.92
CA LEU A 187 9.12 13.45 -1.54
C LEU A 187 8.24 14.28 -0.59
N TYR A 188 7.55 13.64 0.36
CA TYR A 188 6.73 14.35 1.35
C TYR A 188 7.61 15.10 2.36
N SER A 189 8.67 14.47 2.85
CA SER A 189 9.67 15.11 3.70
C SER A 189 10.31 16.32 3.02
N LEU A 190 10.64 16.20 1.72
CA LEU A 190 11.14 17.33 0.94
C LEU A 190 10.07 18.42 0.77
N TRP A 191 8.83 18.05 0.51
CA TRP A 191 7.72 18.99 0.39
C TRP A 191 7.45 19.77 1.68
N LEU A 192 7.54 19.13 2.84
CA LEU A 192 7.44 19.83 4.13
C LEU A 192 8.58 20.85 4.33
N ALA A 193 9.78 20.56 3.82
CA ALA A 193 10.93 21.43 3.98
C ALA A 193 10.88 22.66 3.06
N VAL A 194 10.40 22.51 1.82
CA VAL A 194 10.48 23.58 0.80
C VAL A 194 9.13 24.21 0.45
N GLY A 195 8.02 23.55 0.77
CA GLY A 195 6.65 24.00 0.47
C GLY A 195 6.29 23.82 -1.00
N CYS A 196 6.72 24.76 -1.85
CA CYS A 196 6.40 24.76 -3.28
C CYS A 196 7.64 24.40 -4.11
N PHE A 197 7.44 23.58 -5.13
CA PHE A 197 8.53 23.14 -6.01
C PHE A 197 8.65 24.07 -7.22
N PRO A 198 9.88 24.27 -7.73
CA PRO A 198 10.08 24.90 -9.03
C PRO A 198 9.39 24.10 -10.13
N GLU A 199 8.79 24.80 -11.10
CA GLU A 199 8.06 24.16 -12.20
C GLU A 199 8.91 23.17 -12.99
N ALA A 200 10.21 23.44 -13.17
CA ALA A 200 11.13 22.53 -13.83
C ALA A 200 11.24 21.17 -13.10
N SER A 201 11.30 21.19 -11.77
CA SER A 201 11.31 19.98 -10.94
C SER A 201 9.97 19.24 -11.01
N ILE A 202 8.85 19.97 -10.97
CA ILE A 202 7.50 19.40 -11.12
C ILE A 202 7.37 18.72 -12.49
N ARG A 203 7.84 19.37 -13.56
CA ARG A 203 7.83 18.81 -14.92
C ARG A 203 8.63 17.52 -15.01
N LEU A 204 9.82 17.48 -14.42
CA LEU A 204 10.65 16.29 -14.39
C LEU A 204 9.98 15.16 -13.61
N PHE A 205 9.52 15.41 -12.38
CA PHE A 205 8.85 14.39 -11.57
C PHE A 205 7.56 13.87 -12.21
N ALA A 206 6.79 14.76 -12.85
CA ALA A 206 5.62 14.35 -13.61
C ALA A 206 5.99 13.42 -14.77
N ALA A 207 7.06 13.73 -15.52
CA ALA A 207 7.50 12.88 -16.63
C ALA A 207 7.97 11.50 -16.15
N GLU A 208 8.76 11.46 -15.07
CA GLU A 208 9.24 10.23 -14.45
C GLU A 208 8.08 9.37 -13.91
N LEU A 209 7.09 9.96 -13.21
CA LEU A 209 5.91 9.25 -12.73
C LEU A 209 5.01 8.78 -13.86
N VAL A 210 4.83 9.56 -14.93
CA VAL A 210 4.07 9.14 -16.11
C VAL A 210 4.68 7.87 -16.72
N LEU A 211 6.01 7.82 -16.87
CA LEU A 211 6.71 6.63 -17.39
C LEU A 211 6.48 5.40 -16.49
N VAL A 212 6.61 5.57 -15.16
CA VAL A 212 6.34 4.49 -14.20
C VAL A 212 4.91 3.99 -14.30
N LEU A 213 3.94 4.89 -14.29
CA LEU A 213 2.53 4.52 -14.28
C LEU A 213 2.11 3.85 -15.59
N CYS A 214 2.55 4.37 -16.74
CA CYS A 214 2.35 3.69 -18.02
C CYS A 214 2.95 2.28 -18.01
N TYR A 215 4.21 2.13 -17.57
CA TYR A 215 4.87 0.83 -17.47
C TYR A 215 4.08 -0.16 -16.59
N LEU A 216 3.64 0.26 -15.40
CA LEU A 216 2.85 -0.59 -14.50
C LEU A 216 1.50 -0.97 -15.13
N HIS A 217 0.80 0.00 -15.73
CA HIS A 217 -0.51 -0.23 -16.34
C HIS A 217 -0.43 -1.16 -17.55
N ASP A 218 0.66 -1.11 -18.33
CA ASP A 218 0.92 -2.01 -19.46
C ASP A 218 1.16 -3.45 -18.99
N LEU A 219 1.74 -3.65 -17.81
CA LEU A 219 1.84 -4.95 -17.13
C LEU A 219 0.52 -5.39 -16.47
N GLY A 220 -0.54 -4.58 -16.57
CA GLY A 220 -1.81 -4.82 -15.89
C GLY A 220 -1.69 -4.74 -14.37
N ILE A 221 -0.85 -3.82 -13.86
CA ILE A 221 -0.69 -3.55 -12.43
C ILE A 221 -1.25 -2.16 -12.14
N ILE A 222 -2.13 -2.06 -11.14
CA ILE A 222 -2.60 -0.79 -10.59
C ILE A 222 -1.91 -0.55 -9.24
N HIS A 223 -1.38 0.66 -9.02
CA HIS A 223 -0.61 0.97 -7.80
C HIS A 223 -1.53 1.22 -6.59
N ARG A 224 -2.59 2.02 -6.77
CA ARG A 224 -3.63 2.38 -5.78
C ARG A 224 -3.19 3.21 -4.57
N ASP A 225 -1.90 3.53 -4.45
CA ASP A 225 -1.39 4.36 -3.35
C ASP A 225 -0.27 5.31 -3.82
N VAL A 226 -0.47 5.95 -4.97
CA VAL A 226 0.47 6.98 -5.47
C VAL A 226 0.35 8.21 -4.57
N LYS A 227 1.40 8.51 -3.81
CA LYS A 227 1.47 9.65 -2.89
C LYS A 227 2.93 10.03 -2.61
N MET A 228 3.14 11.24 -2.10
CA MET A 228 4.48 11.78 -1.85
C MET A 228 5.31 10.90 -0.89
N GLU A 229 4.67 10.30 0.11
CA GLU A 229 5.30 9.40 1.08
C GLU A 229 5.80 8.09 0.45
N ASN A 230 5.20 7.68 -0.67
CA ASN A 230 5.56 6.47 -1.42
C ASN A 230 6.47 6.78 -2.62
N ILE A 231 7.00 8.00 -2.70
CA ILE A 231 7.97 8.40 -3.71
C ILE A 231 9.27 8.77 -3.00
N LEU A 232 10.25 7.87 -3.10
CA LEU A 232 11.58 8.09 -2.53
C LEU A 232 12.44 8.89 -3.51
N LEU A 233 13.50 9.51 -3.01
CA LEU A 233 14.47 10.24 -3.81
C LEU A 233 15.83 9.55 -3.71
N ASP A 234 16.44 9.23 -4.86
CA ASP A 234 17.79 8.70 -4.90
C ASP A 234 18.86 9.79 -4.69
N GLU A 235 20.13 9.39 -4.66
CA GLU A 235 21.27 10.27 -4.41
C GLU A 235 21.43 11.39 -5.47
N ARG A 236 20.81 11.21 -6.64
CA ARG A 236 20.81 12.18 -7.74
C ARG A 236 19.52 13.01 -7.79
N GLY A 237 18.62 12.77 -6.83
CA GLY A 237 17.33 13.44 -6.68
C GLY A 237 16.23 12.91 -7.61
N HIS A 238 16.46 11.81 -8.32
CA HIS A 238 15.42 11.19 -9.15
C HIS A 238 14.47 10.36 -8.29
N LEU A 239 13.24 10.25 -8.76
CA LEU A 239 12.22 9.55 -8.00
C LEU A 239 12.33 8.03 -8.10
N LYS A 240 11.90 7.35 -7.03
CA LYS A 240 11.70 5.90 -6.94
C LYS A 240 10.34 5.63 -6.32
N LEU A 241 9.37 5.18 -7.13
CA LEU A 241 8.08 4.75 -6.62
C LEU A 241 8.26 3.47 -5.78
N THR A 242 7.72 3.46 -4.57
CA THR A 242 7.83 2.35 -3.60
C THR A 242 6.45 1.97 -3.03
N ASP A 243 6.44 0.95 -2.19
CA ASP A 243 5.28 0.44 -1.44
C ASP A 243 4.15 -0.11 -2.32
N PHE A 244 4.41 -1.29 -2.89
CA PHE A 244 3.43 -2.07 -3.64
C PHE A 244 2.43 -2.81 -2.72
N GLY A 245 2.38 -2.49 -1.43
CA GLY A 245 1.52 -3.13 -0.45
C GLY A 245 0.04 -3.04 -0.79
N LEU A 246 -0.40 -1.98 -1.49
CA LEU A 246 -1.76 -1.85 -2.01
C LEU A 246 -1.86 -2.12 -3.50
N SER A 247 -0.77 -2.46 -4.19
CA SER A 247 -0.84 -2.77 -5.62
C SER A 247 -1.55 -4.10 -5.87
N ARG A 248 -2.01 -4.30 -7.11
CA ARG A 248 -2.57 -5.59 -7.53
C ARG A 248 -2.48 -5.75 -9.03
N HIS A 249 -2.50 -7.00 -9.50
CA HIS A 249 -2.81 -7.27 -10.89
C HIS A 249 -4.29 -6.95 -11.16
N LEU A 250 -4.50 -6.14 -12.19
CA LEU A 250 -5.79 -5.76 -12.73
C LEU A 250 -5.69 -5.79 -14.27
N PRO A 251 -6.02 -6.92 -14.91
CA PRO A 251 -5.95 -7.03 -16.36
C PRO A 251 -6.80 -5.98 -17.07
N GLN A 252 -6.45 -5.67 -18.33
CA GLN A 252 -7.20 -4.70 -19.13
C GLN A 252 -8.69 -5.09 -19.19
N GLY A 253 -9.57 -4.11 -18.96
CA GLY A 253 -11.01 -4.34 -18.90
C GLY A 253 -11.55 -4.76 -17.52
N ALA A 254 -10.70 -5.29 -16.63
CA ALA A 254 -11.11 -5.65 -15.27
C ALA A 254 -11.40 -4.41 -14.40
N ARG A 255 -12.07 -4.64 -13.26
CA ARG A 255 -12.40 -3.60 -12.27
C ARG A 255 -12.06 -4.06 -10.86
N ALA A 256 -11.64 -3.11 -10.04
CA ALA A 256 -11.49 -3.27 -8.60
C ALA A 256 -12.65 -2.57 -7.88
N TYR A 257 -12.89 -2.98 -6.63
CA TYR A 257 -14.02 -2.52 -5.81
C TYR A 257 -13.61 -2.12 -4.39
N THR A 258 -12.43 -2.57 -3.94
CA THR A 258 -11.94 -2.29 -2.58
C THR A 258 -11.57 -0.82 -2.46
N ILE A 259 -12.18 -0.12 -1.49
CA ILE A 259 -11.76 1.24 -1.10
C ILE A 259 -10.43 1.11 -0.33
N CYS A 260 -9.33 1.58 -0.92
CA CYS A 260 -8.00 1.52 -0.31
C CYS A 260 -7.09 2.64 -0.84
N GLY A 261 -6.07 3.00 -0.06
CA GLY A 261 -5.14 4.11 -0.33
C GLY A 261 -5.23 5.20 0.75
N THR A 262 -4.49 6.30 0.57
CA THR A 262 -4.66 7.51 1.39
C THR A 262 -5.84 8.34 0.89
N LEU A 263 -6.82 8.64 1.75
CA LEU A 263 -8.10 9.31 1.39
C LEU A 263 -7.92 10.56 0.52
N GLN A 264 -6.96 11.43 0.85
CA GLN A 264 -6.73 12.68 0.12
C GLN A 264 -6.27 12.50 -1.34
N TYR A 265 -5.69 11.34 -1.66
CA TYR A 265 -5.21 11.01 -3.01
C TYR A 265 -6.19 10.14 -3.79
N MET A 266 -7.29 9.68 -3.17
CA MET A 266 -8.24 8.78 -3.83
C MET A 266 -9.09 9.51 -4.86
N ALA A 267 -9.30 8.85 -6.00
CA ALA A 267 -10.22 9.31 -7.03
C ALA A 267 -11.69 9.23 -6.57
N PRO A 268 -12.60 10.05 -7.13
CA PRO A 268 -14.03 10.02 -6.78
C PRO A 268 -14.65 8.64 -6.94
N GLU A 269 -14.29 7.91 -8.01
CA GLU A 269 -14.79 6.57 -8.27
C GLU A 269 -14.33 5.54 -7.23
N VAL A 270 -13.15 5.71 -6.63
CA VAL A 270 -12.65 4.85 -5.55
C VAL A 270 -13.38 5.19 -4.25
N LEU A 271 -13.49 6.48 -3.92
CA LEU A 271 -14.18 6.98 -2.72
C LEU A 271 -15.66 6.59 -2.69
N SER A 272 -16.31 6.50 -3.86
CA SER A 272 -17.71 6.06 -3.98
C SER A 272 -17.95 4.58 -3.66
N GLY A 273 -16.88 3.76 -3.58
CA GLY A 273 -17.00 2.30 -3.49
C GLY A 273 -17.46 1.64 -4.80
N GLY A 274 -17.51 2.40 -5.90
CA GLY A 274 -17.86 1.90 -7.23
C GLY A 274 -16.73 1.14 -7.92
N PRO A 275 -17.00 0.55 -9.11
CA PRO A 275 -15.97 -0.10 -9.90
C PRO A 275 -14.96 0.92 -10.44
N TYR A 276 -13.67 0.69 -10.21
CA TYR A 276 -12.61 1.54 -10.73
C TYR A 276 -11.52 0.73 -11.47
N ASN A 277 -10.67 1.43 -12.20
CA ASN A 277 -9.55 0.87 -12.96
C ASN A 277 -8.29 1.74 -12.78
N HIS A 278 -7.27 1.51 -13.61
CA HIS A 278 -6.00 2.25 -13.63
C HIS A 278 -6.15 3.79 -13.72
N ALA A 279 -7.31 4.31 -14.16
CA ALA A 279 -7.62 5.74 -14.14
C ALA A 279 -7.41 6.38 -12.75
N ALA A 280 -7.57 5.61 -11.68
CA ALA A 280 -7.43 6.08 -10.31
C ALA A 280 -6.00 6.57 -10.01
N ASP A 281 -4.95 5.90 -10.52
CA ASP A 281 -3.56 6.31 -10.28
C ASP A 281 -3.26 7.69 -10.91
N TRP A 282 -3.87 8.00 -12.05
CA TRP A 282 -3.73 9.30 -12.73
C TRP A 282 -4.38 10.45 -11.95
N TRP A 283 -5.47 10.18 -11.23
CA TRP A 283 -6.04 11.16 -10.30
C TRP A 283 -5.08 11.44 -9.15
N SER A 284 -4.53 10.38 -8.55
CA SER A 284 -3.55 10.50 -7.46
C SER A 284 -2.30 11.27 -7.90
N LEU A 285 -1.83 11.08 -9.15
CA LEU A 285 -0.79 11.92 -9.76
C LEU A 285 -1.23 13.40 -9.84
N GLY A 286 -2.45 13.68 -10.27
CA GLY A 286 -2.99 15.05 -10.31
C GLY A 286 -2.98 15.73 -8.93
N VAL A 287 -3.44 15.01 -7.89
CA VAL A 287 -3.42 15.51 -6.51
C VAL A 287 -1.99 15.80 -6.07
N LEU A 288 -1.05 14.89 -6.36
CA LEU A 288 0.35 15.05 -6.03
C LEU A 288 0.96 16.29 -6.69
N LEU A 289 0.80 16.45 -8.00
CA LEU A 289 1.38 17.57 -8.74
C LEU A 289 0.77 18.90 -8.30
N PHE A 290 -0.52 18.95 -7.98
CA PHE A 290 -1.16 20.12 -7.38
C PHE A 290 -0.50 20.48 -6.04
N SER A 291 -0.26 19.49 -5.18
CA SER A 291 0.35 19.72 -3.87
C SER A 291 1.78 20.23 -3.97
N LEU A 292 2.58 19.68 -4.90
CA LEU A 292 3.93 20.19 -5.16
C LEU A 292 3.93 21.62 -5.70
N ALA A 293 2.95 21.97 -6.54
CA ALA A 293 2.87 23.29 -7.16
C ALA A 293 2.37 24.38 -6.21
N THR A 294 1.49 24.03 -5.26
CA THR A 294 0.77 25.02 -4.45
C THR A 294 1.14 24.98 -2.96
N GLY A 295 1.90 23.98 -2.52
CA GLY A 295 2.23 23.79 -1.10
C GLY A 295 1.04 23.35 -0.25
N LYS A 296 -0.10 22.96 -0.86
CA LYS A 296 -1.31 22.49 -0.17
C LYS A 296 -2.06 21.45 -1.00
N PHE A 297 -2.85 20.61 -0.34
CA PHE A 297 -3.73 19.68 -1.04
C PHE A 297 -4.90 20.40 -1.73
N PRO A 298 -5.48 19.82 -2.82
CA PRO A 298 -6.68 20.37 -3.45
C PRO A 298 -7.88 20.44 -2.50
N VAL A 299 -8.00 19.43 -1.63
CA VAL A 299 -9.07 19.28 -0.65
C VAL A 299 -8.45 18.94 0.71
N ALA A 300 -9.03 19.50 1.78
CA ALA A 300 -8.62 19.20 3.15
C ALA A 300 -8.84 17.72 3.49
N ALA A 301 -8.07 17.19 4.43
CA ALA A 301 -8.25 15.83 4.91
C ALA A 301 -9.60 15.68 5.62
N GLU A 302 -10.33 14.62 5.29
CA GLU A 302 -11.61 14.29 5.89
C GLU A 302 -11.53 13.00 6.72
N ARG A 303 -12.48 12.85 7.64
CA ARG A 303 -12.51 11.73 8.60
C ARG A 303 -12.74 10.35 7.99
N ASP A 304 -13.44 10.30 6.86
CA ASP A 304 -13.88 9.07 6.20
C ASP A 304 -14.05 9.28 4.69
N HIS A 305 -14.22 8.19 3.95
CA HIS A 305 -14.33 8.21 2.49
C HIS A 305 -15.60 8.91 1.99
N VAL A 306 -16.69 8.94 2.79
CA VAL A 306 -17.96 9.58 2.40
C VAL A 306 -17.83 11.10 2.49
N ALA A 307 -17.26 11.60 3.59
CA ALA A 307 -16.94 13.00 3.77
C ALA A 307 -15.91 13.46 2.72
N MET A 308 -14.85 12.66 2.50
CA MET A 308 -13.85 12.94 1.47
C MET A 308 -14.49 13.01 0.07
N LEU A 309 -15.39 12.08 -0.28
CA LEU A 309 -16.11 12.10 -1.54
C LEU A 309 -16.92 13.37 -1.71
N ALA A 310 -17.66 13.77 -0.67
CA ALA A 310 -18.46 14.99 -0.70
C ALA A 310 -17.56 16.22 -0.95
N SER A 311 -16.44 16.33 -0.25
CA SER A 311 -15.50 17.44 -0.42
C SER A 311 -14.84 17.42 -1.80
N VAL A 312 -14.55 16.25 -2.38
CA VAL A 312 -13.99 16.12 -3.73
C VAL A 312 -15.00 16.47 -4.82
N ILE A 313 -16.26 16.02 -4.71
CA ILE A 313 -17.31 16.29 -5.73
C ILE A 313 -17.68 17.77 -5.77
N HIS A 314 -17.80 18.41 -4.61
CA HIS A 314 -18.18 19.82 -4.49
C HIS A 314 -16.97 20.77 -4.51
N CYS A 315 -15.77 20.25 -4.74
CA CYS A 315 -14.62 21.10 -4.90
C CYS A 315 -14.70 21.80 -6.26
N ASP A 316 -15.05 23.09 -6.23
CA ASP A 316 -14.68 24.03 -7.27
C ASP A 316 -13.17 24.23 -7.16
N SER A 317 -12.36 23.21 -7.47
CA SER A 317 -10.90 23.27 -7.45
C SER A 317 -10.44 24.33 -8.45
N GLU A 318 -10.55 25.60 -8.10
CA GLU A 318 -9.98 26.70 -8.84
C GLU A 318 -8.48 26.57 -8.67
N ILE A 319 -7.87 25.98 -9.69
CA ILE A 319 -6.43 25.93 -9.86
C ILE A 319 -5.94 27.38 -9.70
N PRO A 320 -5.04 27.67 -8.74
CA PRO A 320 -4.67 29.05 -8.46
C PRO A 320 -4.19 29.77 -9.73
N ALA A 321 -4.71 30.98 -9.97
CA ALA A 321 -4.32 31.79 -11.13
C ALA A 321 -2.82 32.14 -11.18
N SER A 322 -2.09 31.93 -10.08
CA SER A 322 -0.64 32.04 -10.01
C SER A 322 0.13 30.91 -10.70
N LEU A 323 -0.54 29.79 -11.03
CA LEU A 323 0.09 28.67 -11.72
C LEU A 323 0.19 28.94 -13.22
N ASN A 324 1.27 28.43 -13.83
CA ASN A 324 1.46 28.46 -15.27
C ASN A 324 0.27 27.78 -15.97
N GLN A 325 -0.23 28.42 -17.04
CA GLN A 325 -1.33 27.93 -17.85
C GLN A 325 -1.14 26.48 -18.34
N GLU A 326 0.09 26.10 -18.70
CA GLU A 326 0.41 24.74 -19.16
C GLU A 326 0.27 23.71 -18.02
N LEU A 327 0.73 24.05 -16.81
CA LEU A 327 0.55 23.20 -15.62
C LEU A 327 -0.92 23.14 -15.20
N SER A 328 -1.62 24.27 -15.23
CA SER A 328 -3.05 24.35 -14.94
C SER A 328 -3.87 23.47 -15.87
N LEU A 329 -3.54 23.46 -17.17
CA LEU A 329 -4.17 22.56 -18.14
C LEU A 329 -3.93 21.08 -17.76
N LEU A 330 -2.67 20.71 -17.46
CA LEU A 330 -2.34 19.33 -17.07
C LEU A 330 -3.14 18.89 -15.83
N LEU A 331 -3.21 19.74 -14.80
CA LEU A 331 -3.93 19.46 -13.56
C LEU A 331 -5.43 19.31 -13.82
N HIS A 332 -6.02 20.15 -14.67
CA HIS A 332 -7.43 20.05 -15.05
C HIS A 332 -7.74 18.71 -15.75
N GLU A 333 -6.85 18.23 -16.62
CA GLU A 333 -7.03 16.95 -17.33
C GLU A 333 -6.81 15.71 -16.44
N LEU A 334 -5.90 15.79 -15.47
CA LEU A 334 -5.64 14.72 -14.49
C LEU A 334 -6.71 14.67 -13.39
N LEU A 335 -7.18 15.82 -12.91
CA LEU A 335 -8.24 15.94 -11.90
C LEU A 335 -9.65 15.96 -12.50
N CYS A 336 -9.80 15.39 -13.71
CA CYS A 336 -11.11 15.16 -14.30
C CYS A 336 -11.89 14.13 -13.47
N GLN A 337 -13.05 14.52 -12.93
CA GLN A 337 -13.88 13.66 -12.10
C GLN A 337 -14.36 12.41 -12.87
N ASN A 338 -14.64 12.54 -14.17
CA ASN A 338 -15.02 11.38 -14.98
C ASN A 338 -13.78 10.57 -15.39
N PRO A 339 -13.63 9.33 -14.88
CA PRO A 339 -12.47 8.50 -15.17
C PRO A 339 -12.45 7.94 -16.59
N LEU A 340 -13.37 8.30 -17.48
CA LEU A 340 -13.28 8.01 -18.93
C LEU A 340 -12.65 9.16 -19.72
N HIS A 341 -12.76 10.39 -19.23
CA HIS A 341 -12.19 11.59 -19.88
C HIS A 341 -10.84 12.00 -19.29
N ARG A 342 -10.47 11.45 -18.13
CA ARG A 342 -9.17 11.69 -17.48
C ARG A 342 -7.98 11.33 -18.37
N LEU A 343 -6.96 12.18 -18.38
CA LEU A 343 -5.70 11.97 -19.08
C LEU A 343 -4.98 10.70 -18.57
N ARG A 344 -4.50 9.84 -19.48
CA ARG A 344 -3.92 8.53 -19.11
C ARG A 344 -2.94 7.90 -20.10
N TYR A 345 -2.89 8.38 -21.34
CA TYR A 345 -2.11 7.73 -22.39
C TYR A 345 -0.81 8.46 -22.62
N LEU A 346 0.31 7.72 -22.68
CA LEU A 346 1.65 8.29 -22.85
C LEU A 346 1.73 9.28 -24.02
N HIS A 347 1.12 8.94 -25.16
CA HIS A 347 1.15 9.80 -26.35
C HIS A 347 0.45 11.15 -26.14
N HIS A 348 -0.55 11.24 -25.27
CA HIS A 348 -1.15 12.52 -24.89
C HIS A 348 -0.19 13.34 -24.02
N PHE A 349 0.50 12.72 -23.06
CA PHE A 349 1.52 13.41 -22.25
C PHE A 349 2.68 13.92 -23.10
N GLN A 350 3.14 13.14 -24.09
CA GLN A 350 4.24 13.51 -24.98
C GLN A 350 3.95 14.77 -25.83
N VAL A 351 2.69 15.00 -26.19
CA VAL A 351 2.29 16.19 -26.96
C VAL A 351 1.70 17.31 -26.09
N HIS A 352 1.53 17.08 -24.79
CA HIS A 352 0.93 18.04 -23.89
C HIS A 352 1.86 19.25 -23.69
N PRO A 353 1.35 20.50 -23.76
CA PRO A 353 2.16 21.72 -23.71
C PRO A 353 3.14 21.80 -22.54
N PHE A 354 2.72 21.35 -21.35
CA PHE A 354 3.55 21.34 -20.15
C PHE A 354 4.86 20.56 -20.29
N PHE A 355 4.89 19.54 -21.16
CA PHE A 355 6.05 18.70 -21.40
C PHE A 355 6.81 19.09 -22.69
N ARG A 356 6.57 20.29 -23.24
CA ARG A 356 7.29 20.77 -24.42
C ARG A 356 8.80 20.68 -24.19
N GLY A 357 9.49 19.95 -25.06
CA GLY A 357 10.94 19.75 -25.00
C GLY A 357 11.41 18.64 -24.05
N VAL A 358 10.50 17.95 -23.37
CA VAL A 358 10.82 16.77 -22.55
C VAL A 358 10.83 15.53 -23.42
N ALA A 359 11.95 14.80 -23.42
CA ALA A 359 12.00 13.47 -23.98
C ALA A 359 11.51 12.47 -22.94
N PHE A 360 10.39 11.79 -23.22
CA PHE A 360 9.87 10.68 -22.38
C PHE A 360 10.71 9.42 -22.61
N ASP A 361 11.99 9.50 -22.26
CA ASP A 361 12.96 8.42 -22.32
C ASP A 361 13.61 8.31 -20.94
N PRO A 362 13.55 7.15 -20.27
CA PRO A 362 14.05 7.02 -18.91
C PRO A 362 15.55 7.34 -18.76
N GLU A 363 16.38 6.96 -19.75
CA GLU A 363 17.81 7.22 -19.69
C GLU A 363 18.10 8.71 -19.84
N LEU A 364 17.40 9.40 -20.76
CA LEU A 364 17.55 10.83 -20.96
C LEU A 364 17.11 11.64 -19.73
N LEU A 365 15.99 11.28 -19.11
CA LEU A 365 15.52 11.94 -17.89
C LEU A 365 16.52 11.76 -16.73
N GLN A 366 17.19 10.62 -16.65
CA GLN A 366 18.24 10.36 -15.66
C GLN A 366 19.60 11.00 -15.98
N LYS A 367 19.79 11.69 -17.10
CA LYS A 367 21.12 12.25 -17.43
C LYS A 367 21.53 13.39 -16.49
N GLN A 368 20.59 14.22 -16.07
CA GLN A 368 20.89 15.39 -15.24
C GLN A 368 20.35 15.20 -13.83
N PRO A 369 21.20 15.39 -12.79
CA PRO A 369 20.72 15.36 -11.43
C PRO A 369 19.69 16.46 -11.18
N VAL A 370 18.79 16.20 -10.22
CA VAL A 370 17.80 17.18 -9.80
C VAL A 370 18.44 18.12 -8.78
N ASN A 371 19.18 19.12 -9.27
CA ASN A 371 20.02 20.01 -8.44
C ASN A 371 19.27 20.60 -7.23
N PHE A 372 18.03 21.04 -7.43
CA PHE A 372 17.15 21.55 -6.37
C PHE A 372 17.00 20.56 -5.20
N VAL A 373 16.87 19.27 -5.50
CA VAL A 373 16.76 18.21 -4.48
C VAL A 373 18.11 18.02 -3.79
N MET A 374 19.19 17.93 -4.55
CA MET A 374 20.54 17.69 -4.01
C MET A 374 21.00 18.81 -3.08
N GLU A 375 20.77 20.07 -3.45
CA GLU A 375 21.08 21.24 -2.62
C GLU A 375 20.32 21.21 -1.30
N THR A 376 19.05 20.80 -1.34
CA THR A 376 18.21 20.70 -0.13
C THR A 376 18.66 19.55 0.77
N GLN A 377 19.04 18.41 0.21
CA GLN A 377 19.51 17.24 0.97
C GLN A 377 20.87 17.49 1.64
N ALA A 378 21.78 18.23 1.00
CA ALA A 378 23.10 18.54 1.57
C ALA A 378 23.04 19.37 2.87
N THR A 379 21.91 20.03 3.13
CA THR A 379 21.73 20.93 4.27
C THR A 379 21.16 20.21 5.51
N GLN A 380 20.75 18.95 5.40
CA GLN A 380 20.14 18.17 6.49
C GLN A 380 21.21 17.37 7.27
N PRO A 381 21.30 17.50 8.61
CA PRO A 381 22.26 16.74 9.40
C PRO A 381 21.90 15.25 9.47
N SER A 382 22.86 14.37 9.15
CA SER A 382 22.71 12.93 9.31
C SER A 382 22.83 12.55 10.79
N GLN A 383 21.71 12.22 11.44
CA GLN A 383 21.76 11.57 12.75
C GLN A 383 21.94 10.06 12.55
N SER A 384 23.06 9.51 13.06
CA SER A 384 23.28 8.07 13.11
C SER A 384 23.58 7.65 14.55
N GLU A 385 22.56 7.24 15.29
CA GLU A 385 22.75 6.43 16.49
C GLU A 385 22.66 4.96 16.11
N SER A 386 23.79 4.26 16.20
CA SER A 386 23.82 2.81 16.02
C SER A 386 23.35 2.13 17.31
N MET A 387 22.20 1.46 17.27
CA MET A 387 21.76 0.57 18.34
C MET A 387 22.33 -0.85 18.13
N PRO A 388 22.97 -1.47 19.13
CA PRO A 388 23.39 -2.87 19.02
C PRO A 388 22.16 -3.78 19.03
N PHE A 389 22.06 -4.66 18.03
CA PHE A 389 20.92 -5.53 17.82
C PHE A 389 21.37 -6.99 17.69
N ASN A 390 20.73 -7.89 18.45
CA ASN A 390 21.18 -9.28 18.60
C ASN A 390 20.76 -10.19 17.42
N ASP A 391 19.51 -10.11 16.94
CA ASP A 391 19.05 -10.79 15.71
C ASP A 391 17.65 -10.30 15.24
N PHE A 392 17.30 -10.52 13.97
CA PHE A 392 16.03 -10.12 13.36
C PHE A 392 14.78 -10.84 13.92
N ASP A 393 14.95 -11.89 14.71
CA ASP A 393 13.86 -12.63 15.34
C ASP A 393 13.64 -12.23 16.82
N CYS A 394 14.39 -11.25 17.34
CA CYS A 394 14.20 -10.63 18.65
C CYS A 394 12.85 -9.87 18.75
N ASP A 395 12.39 -9.62 19.97
CA ASP A 395 11.27 -8.69 20.16
C ASP A 395 11.74 -7.28 19.84
N LEU A 396 11.45 -6.82 18.61
CA LEU A 396 11.72 -5.45 18.19
C LEU A 396 11.04 -4.42 19.11
N GLU A 397 9.96 -4.81 19.80
CA GLU A 397 9.28 -3.95 20.77
C GLU A 397 10.14 -3.59 21.98
N SER A 398 11.05 -4.47 22.45
CA SER A 398 11.87 -4.18 23.63
C SER A 398 12.98 -3.16 23.38
N PHE A 399 13.43 -3.03 22.12
CA PHE A 399 14.46 -2.06 21.72
C PHE A 399 13.88 -0.67 21.38
N LEU A 400 12.55 -0.54 21.34
CA LEU A 400 11.84 0.69 21.02
C LEU A 400 11.40 1.49 22.27
N VAL A 401 11.75 1.05 23.48
CA VAL A 401 11.26 1.61 24.75
C VAL A 401 12.20 2.64 25.38
N TYR A 402 13.37 2.95 24.81
CA TYR A 402 14.15 4.07 25.34
C TYR A 402 13.49 5.40 24.93
N PRO A 403 12.94 6.18 25.90
CA PRO A 403 12.43 7.49 25.59
C PRO A 403 13.61 8.39 25.26
N VAL A 404 13.41 9.28 24.30
CA VAL A 404 14.16 10.53 24.18
C VAL A 404 14.10 11.19 25.56
N THR A 405 15.20 11.15 26.31
CA THR A 405 15.35 11.95 27.53
C THR A 405 15.38 13.42 27.11
N ALA A 406 14.54 14.20 27.79
CA ALA A 406 14.41 15.65 27.65
C ALA A 406 15.72 16.42 27.89
#